data_AF-A0A454VY67-F1
#
_entry.id   AF-A0A454VY67-F1
#
_cell.length_a   1.000
_cell.length_b   1.000
_cell.length_c   1.000
_cell.angle_alpha   90.00
_cell.angle_beta   90.00
_cell.angle_gamma   90.00
#
_symmetry.space_group_name_H-M   'P 1'
#
loop_
_entity.id
_entity.type
_entity.pdbx_description
1 polymer ?
#
loop_
_entity_poly.entity_id
_entity_poly.type
_entity_poly.pdbx_seq_one_letter_code
_entity_poly.pdbx_strand_id
1 'polypeptide(L)'
;RELLPDRIKFSPVTLERVMTRDDSPKVQRWLAEVAEQWTGYEYDGTEYPGQKVTITLFDHQGSPVSQWVLKDAVPKEWTGPDLNAQSNTVATEKISFEHSGFLS
;
A
#
# COMPACT_ATOMS: atom_id res chain seq x y z
N ARG A 1 -34.59 10.00 20.43
CA ARG A 1 -33.80 9.91 19.18
C ARG A 1 -32.66 8.97 19.48
N GLU A 2 -32.76 7.73 19.03
CA GLU A 2 -31.74 6.70 19.26
C GLU A 2 -30.66 6.89 18.19
N LEU A 3 -29.40 7.04 18.61
CA LEU A 3 -28.26 7.18 17.69
C LEU A 3 -27.65 5.80 17.50
N LEU A 4 -27.87 5.21 16.32
CA LEU A 4 -27.18 3.99 15.90
C LEU A 4 -25.93 4.39 15.12
N PRO A 5 -24.75 3.80 15.42
CA PRO A 5 -23.55 4.07 14.64
C PRO A 5 -23.69 3.53 13.22
N ASP A 6 -23.25 4.32 12.24
CA ASP A 6 -23.13 3.88 10.84
C ASP A 6 -21.90 2.99 10.65
N ARG A 7 -21.78 2.32 9.51
CA ARG A 7 -20.64 1.50 9.14
C ARG A 7 -19.35 2.34 9.18
N ILE A 8 -18.34 1.82 9.88
CA ILE A 8 -16.99 2.39 9.87
C ILE A 8 -16.44 2.29 8.46
N LYS A 9 -16.03 3.43 7.90
CA LYS A 9 -15.33 3.52 6.62
C LYS A 9 -13.86 3.83 6.91
N PHE A 10 -12.97 2.98 6.39
CA PHE A 10 -11.55 3.24 6.44
C PHE A 10 -11.12 3.98 5.18
N SER A 11 -10.45 5.12 5.36
CA SER A 11 -9.86 5.85 4.25
C SER A 11 -8.64 5.09 3.71
N PRO A 12 -8.36 5.16 2.40
CA PRO A 12 -7.14 4.59 1.84
C PRO A 12 -5.89 5.13 2.54
N VAL A 13 -4.88 4.27 2.70
CA VAL A 13 -3.57 4.66 3.22
C VAL A 13 -2.63 4.84 2.05
N THR A 14 -1.93 5.98 1.98
CA THR A 14 -0.97 6.27 0.92
C THR A 14 0.43 6.39 1.48
N LEU A 15 1.37 5.69 0.86
CA LEU A 15 2.79 5.76 1.12
C LEU A 15 3.48 6.40 -0.08
N GLU A 16 4.41 7.31 0.19
CA GLU A 16 5.25 7.95 -0.82
C GLU A 16 6.70 7.84 -0.38
N ARG A 17 7.58 7.50 -1.34
CA ARG A 17 9.01 7.38 -1.07
C ARG A 17 9.84 7.74 -2.29
N VAL A 18 11.11 8.04 -2.04
CA VAL A 18 12.12 8.11 -3.09
C VAL A 18 12.44 6.70 -3.57
N MET A 19 12.62 6.55 -4.87
CA MET A 19 13.07 5.30 -5.45
C MET A 19 14.52 5.02 -5.09
N THR A 20 14.81 3.77 -4.74
CA THR A 20 16.18 3.31 -4.42
C THR A 20 16.51 2.07 -5.24
N ARG A 21 17.81 1.87 -5.51
CA ARG A 21 18.29 0.68 -6.22
C ARG A 21 17.85 -0.61 -5.53
N ASP A 22 17.87 -0.62 -4.19
CA ASP A 22 17.70 -1.84 -3.42
C ASP A 22 16.23 -2.16 -3.15
N ASP A 23 15.36 -1.15 -3.01
CA ASP A 23 13.97 -1.39 -2.60
C ASP A 23 12.93 -1.13 -3.69
N SER A 24 13.19 -0.29 -4.70
CA SER A 24 12.22 -0.07 -5.78
C SER A 24 11.94 -1.34 -6.59
N PRO A 25 12.93 -2.17 -6.95
CA PRO A 25 12.66 -3.45 -7.61
C PRO A 25 11.80 -4.40 -6.77
N LYS A 26 11.83 -4.31 -5.43
CA LYS A 26 10.99 -5.13 -4.54
C LYS A 26 9.52 -4.77 -4.65
N VAL A 27 9.20 -3.47 -4.65
CA VAL A 27 7.81 -2.98 -4.82
C VAL A 27 7.29 -3.30 -6.21
N GLN A 28 8.09 -3.08 -7.25
CA GLN A 28 7.70 -3.39 -8.63
C GLN A 28 7.43 -4.89 -8.84
N ARG A 29 8.27 -5.76 -8.28
CA ARG A 29 8.06 -7.21 -8.34
C ARG A 29 6.77 -7.61 -7.62
N TRP A 30 6.56 -7.11 -6.41
CA TRP A 30 5.35 -7.39 -5.66
C TRP A 30 4.09 -6.90 -6.41
N LEU A 31 4.12 -5.71 -7.04
CA LEU A 31 3.02 -5.22 -7.87
C LEU A 31 2.75 -6.13 -9.08
N ALA A 32 3.79 -6.64 -9.73
CA ALA A 32 3.65 -7.59 -10.84
C ALA A 32 3.01 -8.91 -10.38
N GLU A 33 3.42 -9.43 -9.22
CA GLU A 33 2.81 -10.62 -8.60
C GLU A 33 1.33 -10.40 -8.27
N VAL A 34 0.97 -9.22 -7.72
CA VAL A 34 -0.45 -8.86 -7.48
C VAL A 34 -1.23 -8.81 -8.79
N ALA A 35 -0.69 -8.17 -9.83
CA ALA A 35 -1.35 -8.04 -11.12
C ALA A 35 -1.58 -9.40 -11.80
N GLU A 36 -0.61 -10.32 -11.69
CA GLU A 36 -0.72 -11.69 -12.21
C GLU A 36 -1.82 -12.47 -11.49
N GLN A 37 -1.90 -12.37 -10.16
CA GLN A 37 -2.93 -13.06 -9.37
C GLN A 37 -4.32 -12.47 -9.58
N TRP A 38 -4.43 -11.16 -9.72
CA TRP A 38 -5.73 -10.47 -9.76
C TRP A 38 -6.30 -10.32 -11.18
N THR A 39 -5.45 -10.26 -12.21
CA THR A 39 -5.88 -9.97 -13.59
C THR A 39 -5.19 -10.82 -14.66
N GLY A 40 -4.39 -11.80 -14.26
CA GLY A 40 -3.62 -12.65 -15.18
C GLY A 40 -4.48 -13.59 -16.02
N TYR A 41 -3.86 -14.21 -17.02
CA TYR A 41 -4.51 -15.18 -17.91
C TYR A 41 -5.10 -16.40 -17.18
N GLU A 42 -4.57 -16.72 -16.00
CA GLU A 42 -5.04 -17.80 -15.12
C GLU A 42 -6.08 -17.31 -14.09
N TYR A 43 -6.59 -16.08 -14.21
CA TYR A 43 -7.62 -15.55 -13.32
C TYR A 43 -8.90 -16.38 -13.41
N ASP A 44 -9.23 -17.08 -12.33
CA ASP A 44 -10.37 -17.99 -12.21
C ASP A 44 -11.65 -17.29 -11.70
N GLY A 45 -11.61 -15.97 -11.52
CA GLY A 45 -12.71 -15.18 -10.97
C GLY A 45 -12.64 -14.99 -9.46
N THR A 46 -11.63 -15.51 -8.77
CA THR A 46 -11.47 -15.31 -7.32
C THR A 46 -10.96 -13.91 -6.99
N GLU A 47 -11.60 -13.26 -6.02
CA GLU A 47 -11.15 -11.94 -5.55
C GLU A 47 -9.76 -12.04 -4.91
N TYR A 48 -8.90 -11.07 -5.21
CA TYR A 48 -7.60 -10.96 -4.57
C TYR A 48 -7.79 -10.73 -3.05
N PRO A 49 -7.29 -11.62 -2.18
CA PRO A 49 -7.59 -11.59 -0.74
C PRO A 49 -6.90 -10.44 0.01
N GLY A 50 -6.04 -9.67 -0.66
CA GLY A 50 -5.21 -8.65 -0.02
C GLY A 50 -4.08 -9.24 0.82
N GLN A 51 -3.30 -8.35 1.42
CA GLN A 51 -2.17 -8.71 2.28
C GLN A 51 -2.18 -7.90 3.57
N LYS A 52 -1.51 -8.44 4.60
CA LYS A 52 -1.25 -7.68 5.82
C LYS A 52 -0.16 -6.64 5.57
N VAL A 53 -0.50 -5.36 5.66
CA VAL A 53 0.48 -4.26 5.61
C VAL A 53 0.67 -3.70 7.01
N THR A 54 1.93 -3.58 7.44
CA THR A 54 2.27 -3.14 8.79
C THR A 54 3.05 -1.84 8.74
N ILE A 55 2.54 -0.82 9.39
CA ILE A 55 3.19 0.48 9.55
C ILE A 55 3.61 0.60 11.01
N THR A 56 4.91 0.71 11.27
CA THR A 56 5.46 0.80 12.63
C THR A 56 6.05 2.18 12.83
N LEU A 57 5.60 2.86 13.88
CA LEU A 57 6.25 4.07 14.38
C LEU A 57 7.38 3.67 15.33
N PHE A 58 8.57 4.22 15.13
CA PHE A 58 9.72 4.02 16.00
C PHE A 58 10.06 5.32 16.74
N ASP A 59 10.62 5.22 17.94
CA ASP A 59 11.23 6.33 18.64
C ASP A 59 12.64 6.65 18.10
N HIS A 60 13.29 7.66 18.68
CA HIS A 60 14.65 8.08 18.31
C HIS A 60 15.74 7.02 18.57
N GLN A 61 15.45 6.00 19.37
CA GLN A 61 16.36 4.88 19.66
C GLN A 61 16.08 3.68 18.74
N GLY A 62 15.08 3.77 17.87
CA GLY A 62 14.64 2.68 17.00
C GLY A 62 13.73 1.68 17.71
N SER A 63 13.18 2.01 18.87
CA SER A 63 12.22 1.15 19.57
C SER A 63 10.80 1.37 19.04
N PRO A 64 10.01 0.31 18.77
CA PRO A 64 8.63 0.46 18.35
C PRO A 64 7.78 1.19 19.40
N VAL A 65 7.05 2.23 18.97
CA VAL A 65 6.12 3.03 19.80
C VAL A 65 4.68 2.63 19.54
N SER A 66 4.33 2.44 18.27
CA SER A 66 2.98 2.12 17.83
C SER A 66 3.02 1.35 16.52
N GLN A 67 1.96 0.59 16.26
CA GLN A 67 1.82 -0.18 15.04
C GLN A 67 0.38 -0.08 14.52
N TRP A 68 0.25 0.14 13.21
CA TRP A 68 -1.00 0.00 12.49
C TRP A 68 -0.88 -1.18 11.54
N VAL A 69 -1.79 -2.14 11.68
CA VAL A 69 -1.85 -3.34 10.83
C VAL A 69 -3.05 -3.22 9.90
N LEU A 70 -2.83 -2.87 8.65
CA LEU A 70 -3.88 -2.85 7.63
C LEU A 70 -4.23 -4.30 7.27
N LYS A 71 -5.48 -4.68 7.54
CA LYS A 71 -6.06 -5.98 7.20
C LYS A 71 -6.52 -5.99 5.75
N ASP A 72 -6.30 -7.10 5.06
CA ASP A 72 -6.74 -7.36 3.69
C ASP A 72 -6.42 -6.20 2.74
N ALA A 73 -5.20 -5.65 2.87
CA ALA A 73 -4.82 -4.47 2.12
C ALA A 73 -4.56 -4.82 0.66
N VAL A 74 -5.21 -4.12 -0.25
CA VAL A 74 -5.06 -4.28 -1.71
C VAL A 74 -4.48 -2.99 -2.29
N PRO A 75 -3.51 -3.07 -3.22
CA PRO A 75 -3.06 -1.87 -3.93
C PRO A 75 -4.22 -1.33 -4.76
N LYS A 76 -4.57 -0.06 -4.51
CA LYS A 76 -5.57 0.67 -5.28
C LYS A 76 -4.96 1.38 -6.48
N GLU A 77 -3.80 2.00 -6.26
CA GLU A 77 -3.09 2.80 -7.26
C GLU A 77 -1.59 2.79 -6.94
N TRP A 78 -0.76 2.69 -7.98
CA TRP A 78 0.67 2.98 -7.90
C TRP A 78 1.04 4.00 -8.99
N THR A 79 1.76 5.04 -8.60
CA THR A 79 2.32 6.06 -9.49
C THR A 79 3.84 5.99 -9.40
N GLY A 80 4.49 5.68 -10.52
CA GLY A 80 5.94 5.73 -10.66
C GLY A 80 6.48 7.16 -10.84
N PRO A 81 7.79 7.31 -11.06
CA PRO A 81 8.41 8.61 -11.22
C PRO A 81 8.07 9.22 -12.58
N ASP A 82 8.13 10.54 -12.68
CA ASP A 82 8.10 11.23 -13.96
C ASP A 82 9.36 10.87 -14.77
N LEU A 83 9.16 10.18 -15.90
CA LEU A 83 10.23 9.78 -16.81
C LEU A 83 10.65 10.94 -17.72
N ASN A 84 11.13 12.03 -17.12
CA ASN A 84 11.56 13.24 -17.81
C ASN A 84 13.06 13.50 -17.62
N ALA A 85 13.84 13.26 -18.67
CA ALA A 85 15.29 13.45 -18.66
C ALA A 85 15.73 14.92 -18.52
N GLN A 86 14.83 15.90 -18.73
CA GLN A 86 15.11 17.32 -18.54
C GLN A 86 14.77 17.82 -17.13
N SER A 87 14.11 16.99 -16.31
CA SER A 87 13.75 17.34 -14.94
C SER A 87 14.93 17.17 -13.99
N ASN A 88 15.02 18.05 -12.99
CA ASN A 88 15.97 17.94 -11.87
C ASN A 88 15.30 17.41 -10.58
N THR A 89 14.11 16.80 -10.70
CA THR A 89 13.37 16.23 -9.57
C THR A 89 13.91 14.85 -9.20
N VAL A 90 13.78 14.49 -7.93
CA VAL A 90 14.08 13.14 -7.46
C VAL A 90 12.97 12.19 -7.90
N ALA A 91 13.33 11.00 -8.36
CA ALA A 91 12.37 9.96 -8.69
C ALA A 91 11.65 9.47 -7.42
N THR A 92 10.33 9.70 -7.35
CA THR A 92 9.47 9.22 -6.28
C THR A 92 8.50 8.17 -6.81
N GLU A 93 8.03 7.32 -5.91
CA GLU A 93 6.92 6.42 -6.16
C GLU A 93 5.89 6.55 -5.04
N LYS A 94 4.62 6.45 -5.42
CA LYS A 94 3.48 6.59 -4.53
C LYS A 94 2.57 5.39 -4.70
N ILE A 95 2.17 4.79 -3.58
CA ILE A 95 1.23 3.66 -3.56
C ILE A 95 0.10 3.94 -2.58
N SER A 96 -1.13 3.66 -2.99
CA SER A 96 -2.29 3.71 -2.11
C SER A 96 -2.89 2.32 -1.92
N PHE A 97 -3.37 2.07 -0.70
CA PHE A 97 -3.99 0.81 -0.30
C PHE A 97 -5.43 1.06 0.14
N GLU A 98 -6.36 0.26 -0.36
CA GLU A 98 -7.63 0.02 0.34
C GLU A 98 -7.46 -1.13 1.32
N HIS A 99 -8.16 -1.11 2.45
CA HIS A 99 -8.00 -2.10 3.50
C HIS A 99 -9.28 -2.24 4.35
N SER A 100 -9.46 -3.41 4.97
CA SER A 100 -10.64 -3.71 5.78
C SER A 100 -10.57 -3.15 7.21
N GLY A 101 -9.43 -2.59 7.60
CA GLY A 101 -9.26 -1.82 8.84
C GLY A 101 -7.92 -2.05 9.50
N PHE A 102 -7.67 -1.36 10.60
CA PHE A 102 -6.48 -1.52 11.44
C PHE A 102 -6.75 -1.54 12.94
N LEU A 103 -8.03 -1.45 13.32
CA LEU A 103 -8.48 -1.64 14.69
C LEU A 103 -8.67 -3.16 14.87
N SER A 104 -7.83 -3.77 15.70
CA SER A 104 -7.94 -5.16 16.15
C SER A 104 -7.86 -5.21 17.66
#